data_AF-A0A819RMW3-F1
#
_entry.id   AF-A0A819RMW3-F1
#
_cell.length_a   1.000
_cell.length_b   1.000
_cell.length_c   1.000
_cell.angle_alpha   90.00
_cell.angle_beta   90.00
_cell.angle_gamma   90.00
#
_symmetry.space_group_name_H-M   'P 1'
#
loop_
_entity.id
_entity.type
_entity.pdbx_description
1 polymer ?
#
loop_
_entity_poly.entity_id
_entity_poly.type
_entity_poly.pdbx_seq_one_letter_code
_entity_poly.pdbx_strand_id
1 'polypeptide(L)'
;MFDRNSPEQHRHADSDDDEDDDQIHIDTNDAFEIIDVDPSTDNIVENQLDDLELNENIQEEEDDDALLTISHHKPGNSIFAISIDPQLQNRACSGGEDDRCLVWSLETGELIHEYPQFDDSVHQVCWSFDGKYLCACDMRGQIRCWTDNQDGLPLTEVWSFHTGIDIELMRFHPSAHVLFVGTNDSQLWLFKIPSGEYKIMHGGSDVEIITLEILANGKQCICGYGNGQIKLWDLKQCSVVWQYDSNGEGDSATNNTNAKCISMCLNDEQTLVACGSADGNCRVININNGKLLSSFACCSPTSSSKPSAGEDNEDDDDSDETTATTIESVAFGAGHLLICGTLAGFVYIWDINTKFLRATLNLQSGIVKCLLNEGYLLYAACLDGHIRLLDIRNGEPLKEWKSGGGQGCEIMDMVITKDKRHLLCAYMQGSCRVFKLKE
;
A
#
# COMPACT_ATOMS: atom_id res chain seq x y z
N MET A 1 28.81 -67.56 -29.02
CA MET A 1 29.07 -67.55 -30.48
C MET A 1 30.32 -66.71 -30.68
N PHE A 2 31.29 -67.18 -31.47
CA PHE A 2 32.49 -66.43 -31.85
C PHE A 2 32.12 -65.40 -32.96
N ASP A 3 32.91 -64.38 -33.31
CA ASP A 3 34.23 -63.95 -32.82
C ASP A 3 34.47 -62.42 -32.97
N ARG A 4 35.67 -61.99 -32.61
CA ARG A 4 36.30 -60.66 -32.80
C ARG A 4 36.35 -60.20 -34.27
N ASN A 5 36.43 -58.87 -34.51
CA ASN A 5 37.68 -58.25 -35.00
C ASN A 5 37.62 -56.71 -35.22
N SER A 6 38.71 -56.06 -34.86
CA SER A 6 39.29 -54.84 -35.47
C SER A 6 40.54 -55.29 -36.28
N PRO A 7 41.49 -54.46 -36.80
CA PRO A 7 41.66 -53.00 -36.72
C PRO A 7 42.14 -52.36 -38.07
N GLU A 8 43.13 -51.45 -37.99
CA GLU A 8 43.92 -50.74 -39.04
C GLU A 8 43.30 -49.41 -39.52
N GLN A 9 43.90 -48.21 -39.34
CA GLN A 9 45.28 -47.64 -39.20
C GLN A 9 45.83 -47.02 -40.50
N HIS A 10 46.10 -45.70 -40.45
CA HIS A 10 47.32 -44.94 -40.80
C HIS A 10 46.93 -43.43 -40.87
N ARG A 11 47.54 -42.48 -40.14
CA ARG A 11 48.91 -41.88 -40.23
C ARG A 11 49.16 -41.15 -41.58
N HIS A 12 49.79 -39.97 -41.69
CA HIS A 12 50.39 -38.96 -40.77
C HIS A 12 49.84 -37.56 -41.20
N ALA A 13 49.70 -36.50 -40.40
CA ALA A 13 50.53 -35.83 -39.37
C ALA A 13 51.50 -34.76 -39.92
N ASP A 14 52.04 -33.93 -39.01
CA ASP A 14 53.02 -32.84 -39.18
C ASP A 14 52.43 -31.55 -39.81
N SER A 15 52.69 -30.32 -39.35
CA SER A 15 53.22 -29.76 -38.07
C SER A 15 52.73 -28.28 -38.01
N ASP A 16 52.81 -27.46 -36.96
CA ASP A 16 53.35 -27.47 -35.57
C ASP A 16 52.22 -26.89 -34.65
N ASP A 17 52.16 -26.86 -33.30
CA ASP A 17 53.13 -26.76 -32.18
C ASP A 17 53.75 -25.33 -32.05
N ASP A 18 53.96 -24.65 -30.90
CA ASP A 18 54.16 -25.03 -29.47
C ASP A 18 53.18 -24.34 -28.45
N GLU A 19 53.39 -24.65 -27.15
CA GLU A 19 52.58 -24.33 -25.95
C GLU A 19 52.90 -22.97 -25.26
N ASP A 20 52.01 -22.51 -24.38
CA ASP A 20 52.35 -21.91 -23.06
C ASP A 20 51.08 -21.88 -22.16
N ASP A 21 51.20 -22.32 -20.90
CA ASP A 21 50.11 -22.44 -19.91
C ASP A 21 50.64 -22.00 -18.53
N ASP A 22 50.13 -20.89 -17.98
CA ASP A 22 50.78 -20.22 -16.84
C ASP A 22 49.78 -19.78 -15.74
N GLN A 23 49.93 -20.35 -14.54
CA GLN A 23 49.17 -20.00 -13.34
C GLN A 23 50.00 -19.08 -12.46
N ILE A 24 49.56 -17.83 -12.25
CA ILE A 24 50.28 -16.89 -11.40
C ILE A 24 49.63 -16.78 -10.01
N HIS A 25 50.40 -17.16 -8.99
CA HIS A 25 50.10 -16.96 -7.58
C HIS A 25 50.10 -15.47 -7.21
N ILE A 26 49.22 -15.08 -6.28
CA ILE A 26 49.36 -13.82 -5.53
C ILE A 26 50.28 -14.09 -4.33
N ASP A 27 51.34 -13.30 -4.19
CA ASP A 27 52.13 -13.18 -2.96
C ASP A 27 52.27 -11.69 -2.59
N THR A 28 52.90 -11.41 -1.45
CA THR A 28 52.74 -10.19 -0.66
C THR A 28 54.04 -9.41 -0.46
N ASN A 29 53.89 -8.15 -0.02
CA ASN A 29 54.94 -7.21 0.39
C ASN A 29 55.67 -6.46 -0.76
N ASP A 30 55.05 -5.39 -1.24
CA ASP A 30 55.81 -4.25 -1.79
C ASP A 30 56.30 -3.34 -0.64
N ALA A 31 57.47 -2.72 -0.84
CA ALA A 31 58.22 -2.02 0.21
C ALA A 31 58.05 -0.49 0.18
N PHE A 32 58.36 0.16 1.30
CA PHE A 32 58.42 1.62 1.40
C PHE A 32 59.64 2.17 0.65
N GLU A 33 59.44 3.11 -0.27
CA GLU A 33 60.45 4.11 -0.61
C GLU A 33 60.16 5.44 0.11
N ILE A 34 61.22 6.10 0.57
CA ILE A 34 61.21 7.42 1.19
C ILE A 34 62.02 8.33 0.27
N ILE A 35 61.45 9.49 -0.10
CA ILE A 35 62.15 10.52 -0.88
C ILE A 35 62.36 11.74 0.03
N ASP A 36 63.62 12.10 0.24
CA ASP A 36 64.02 13.23 1.07
C ASP A 36 63.68 14.60 0.43
N VAL A 37 63.50 15.62 1.28
CA VAL A 37 63.24 17.01 0.88
C VAL A 37 64.45 17.88 1.25
N ASP A 38 65.05 18.56 0.26
CA ASP A 38 66.15 19.52 0.46
C ASP A 38 65.71 20.95 0.02
N PRO A 39 65.77 21.98 0.89
CA PRO A 39 65.12 23.27 0.62
C PRO A 39 66.06 24.48 0.41
N SER A 40 66.11 25.05 -0.80
CA SER A 40 66.47 26.48 -0.99
C SER A 40 66.22 27.05 -2.40
N THR A 41 65.49 28.18 -2.48
CA THR A 41 65.56 29.27 -3.50
C THR A 41 65.28 28.94 -4.99
N ASP A 42 64.67 29.80 -5.82
CA ASP A 42 63.90 31.04 -5.59
C ASP A 42 63.15 31.43 -6.90
N ASN A 43 62.20 32.37 -6.77
CA ASN A 43 61.51 33.14 -7.84
C ASN A 43 60.23 32.55 -8.48
N ILE A 44 59.10 33.06 -8.00
CA ILE A 44 58.05 33.76 -8.77
C ILE A 44 57.63 33.13 -10.11
N VAL A 45 56.45 32.50 -10.07
CA VAL A 45 55.44 32.70 -11.11
C VAL A 45 54.13 33.05 -10.40
N GLU A 46 53.62 34.26 -10.59
CA GLU A 46 52.26 34.60 -10.19
C GLU A 46 51.28 33.97 -11.18
N ASN A 47 50.24 33.29 -10.69
CA ASN A 47 48.83 33.36 -11.13
C ASN A 47 47.98 32.29 -10.42
N GLN A 48 46.65 32.51 -10.40
CA GLN A 48 45.63 31.52 -10.00
C GLN A 48 45.74 31.00 -8.56
N LEU A 49 45.53 31.92 -7.61
CA LEU A 49 44.65 31.61 -6.47
C LEU A 49 43.21 31.62 -6.98
N ASP A 50 42.83 30.57 -7.71
CA ASP A 50 41.43 30.35 -8.10
C ASP A 50 40.70 29.71 -6.91
N ASP A 51 39.43 30.07 -6.71
CA ASP A 51 38.71 29.82 -5.47
C ASP A 51 38.49 28.32 -5.18
N LEU A 52 39.25 27.77 -4.23
CA LEU A 52 38.86 26.58 -3.49
C LEU A 52 37.81 26.96 -2.44
N GLU A 53 36.63 27.40 -2.91
CA GLU A 53 35.42 27.31 -2.11
C GLU A 53 35.23 25.84 -1.72
N LEU A 54 35.34 25.57 -0.42
CA LEU A 54 34.90 24.30 0.15
C LEU A 54 33.39 24.24 -0.01
N ASN A 55 32.94 23.64 -1.11
CA ASN A 55 31.60 23.09 -1.23
C ASN A 55 31.46 21.94 -0.23
N GLU A 56 31.30 22.32 1.04
CA GLU A 56 30.58 21.51 2.01
C GLU A 56 29.18 21.34 1.43
N ASN A 57 28.98 20.22 0.74
CA ASN A 57 27.66 19.68 0.42
C ASN A 57 27.00 19.32 1.75
N ILE A 58 26.49 20.36 2.45
CA ILE A 58 25.44 20.23 3.43
C ILE A 58 24.24 19.75 2.63
N GLN A 59 24.10 18.42 2.54
CA GLN A 59 22.79 17.83 2.35
C GLN A 59 21.97 18.33 3.53
N GLU A 60 20.98 19.18 3.26
CA GLU A 60 20.00 19.53 4.29
C GLU A 60 19.33 18.23 4.70
N GLU A 61 19.62 17.76 5.93
CA GLU A 61 18.97 16.58 6.48
C GLU A 61 17.47 16.89 6.58
N GLU A 62 16.70 16.37 5.63
CA GLU A 62 15.25 16.61 5.58
C GLU A 62 14.62 16.11 6.89
N ASP A 63 13.80 16.94 7.54
CA ASP A 63 13.12 16.61 8.79
C ASP A 63 12.41 15.24 8.71
N ASP A 64 12.85 14.25 9.49
CA ASP A 64 12.12 13.01 9.75
C ASP A 64 11.45 13.08 11.14
N ASP A 65 10.12 13.07 11.18
CA ASP A 65 9.34 13.01 12.43
C ASP A 65 9.23 11.57 13.00
N ALA A 66 9.85 10.57 12.35
CA ALA A 66 9.77 9.18 12.77
C ALA A 66 10.44 8.93 14.13
N LEU A 67 9.78 8.12 14.96
CA LEU A 67 10.32 7.55 16.19
C LEU A 67 11.26 6.37 15.89
N LEU A 68 10.94 5.60 14.85
CA LEU A 68 11.73 4.47 14.33
C LEU A 68 11.61 4.43 12.80
N THR A 69 12.72 4.15 12.12
CA THR A 69 12.77 3.84 10.68
C THR A 69 13.36 2.45 10.52
N ILE A 70 12.59 1.54 9.92
CA ILE A 70 12.84 0.10 9.83
C ILE A 70 13.10 -0.26 8.37
N SER A 71 14.37 -0.50 8.03
CA SER A 71 14.83 -0.73 6.65
C SER A 71 15.41 -2.15 6.49
N HIS A 72 14.59 -3.17 6.79
CA HIS A 72 14.96 -4.60 6.66
C HIS A 72 14.58 -5.21 5.30
N HIS A 73 13.72 -4.54 4.52
CA HIS A 73 13.47 -4.89 3.12
C HIS A 73 14.66 -4.46 2.25
N LYS A 74 14.77 -5.03 1.03
CA LYS A 74 15.82 -4.64 0.07
C LYS A 74 15.73 -3.13 -0.23
N PRO A 75 16.84 -2.36 -0.20
CA PRO A 75 16.81 -0.92 -0.48
C PRO A 75 16.25 -0.61 -1.88
N GLY A 76 15.25 0.28 -1.94
CA GLY A 76 14.60 0.70 -3.19
C GLY A 76 13.49 -0.24 -3.69
N ASN A 77 13.15 -1.32 -2.99
CA ASN A 77 11.96 -2.12 -3.25
C ASN A 77 10.75 -1.59 -2.46
N SER A 78 9.58 -1.48 -3.09
CA SER A 78 8.36 -0.96 -2.47
C SER A 78 7.86 -1.85 -1.34
N ILE A 79 7.46 -1.28 -0.19
CA ILE A 79 6.66 -2.01 0.81
C ILE A 79 5.19 -1.66 0.58
N PHE A 80 4.38 -2.66 0.24
CA PHE A 80 3.00 -2.46 -0.20
C PHE A 80 1.97 -2.48 0.94
N ALA A 81 2.21 -3.26 2.00
CA ALA A 81 1.25 -3.44 3.09
C ALA A 81 1.91 -3.56 4.46
N ILE A 82 1.19 -3.14 5.49
CA ILE A 82 1.63 -3.18 6.89
C ILE A 82 0.48 -3.60 7.83
N SER A 83 0.78 -4.44 8.83
CA SER A 83 -0.22 -4.91 9.80
C SER A 83 0.37 -5.09 11.20
N ILE A 84 -0.46 -4.93 12.23
CA ILE A 84 -0.06 -4.96 13.65
C ILE A 84 -0.69 -6.18 14.33
N ASP A 85 0.06 -6.87 15.19
CA ASP A 85 -0.45 -7.91 16.08
C ASP A 85 -1.53 -7.32 17.03
N PRO A 86 -2.82 -7.67 16.87
CA PRO A 86 -3.92 -7.00 17.56
C PRO A 86 -4.02 -7.37 19.05
N GLN A 87 -3.22 -8.32 19.53
CA GLN A 87 -3.17 -8.72 20.94
C GLN A 87 -1.91 -8.23 21.62
N LEU A 88 -0.73 -8.55 21.08
CA LEU A 88 0.55 -8.16 21.70
C LEU A 88 0.88 -6.68 21.49
N GLN A 89 0.49 -6.09 20.35
CA GLN A 89 0.77 -4.70 19.97
C GLN A 89 2.24 -4.24 20.02
N ASN A 90 3.19 -5.16 20.22
CA ASN A 90 4.63 -4.93 20.11
C ASN A 90 5.26 -5.63 18.88
N ARG A 91 4.44 -6.25 18.02
CA ARG A 91 4.86 -6.83 16.74
C ARG A 91 4.08 -6.19 15.59
N ALA A 92 4.78 -5.83 14.52
CA ALA A 92 4.20 -5.52 13.23
C ALA A 92 4.75 -6.47 12.16
N CYS A 93 4.09 -6.53 11.02
CA CYS A 93 4.57 -7.20 9.83
C CYS A 93 4.41 -6.31 8.60
N SER A 94 5.25 -6.55 7.60
CA SER A 94 5.28 -5.83 6.33
C SER A 94 5.49 -6.77 5.15
N GLY A 95 4.94 -6.43 4.00
CA GLY A 95 5.11 -7.16 2.73
C GLY A 95 5.52 -6.20 1.61
N GLY A 96 6.37 -6.64 0.69
CA GLY A 96 6.91 -5.79 -0.36
C GLY A 96 7.35 -6.48 -1.65
N GLU A 97 7.85 -5.66 -2.56
CA GLU A 97 8.40 -5.94 -3.89
C GLU A 97 9.70 -6.77 -3.86
N ASP A 98 10.18 -7.14 -2.68
CA ASP A 98 11.38 -7.94 -2.49
C ASP A 98 11.12 -9.42 -2.18
N ASP A 99 9.88 -9.87 -2.43
CA ASP A 99 9.38 -11.25 -2.34
C ASP A 99 9.33 -11.80 -0.89
N ARG A 100 9.13 -10.90 0.08
CA ARG A 100 9.24 -11.17 1.53
C ARG A 100 8.04 -10.68 2.32
N CYS A 101 7.66 -11.47 3.32
CA CYS A 101 6.96 -10.97 4.50
C CYS A 101 7.95 -10.88 5.66
N LEU A 102 8.05 -9.72 6.32
CA LEU A 102 8.88 -9.52 7.51
C LEU A 102 8.01 -9.35 8.75
N VAL A 103 8.53 -9.70 9.93
CA VAL A 103 7.93 -9.43 11.25
C VAL A 103 8.97 -8.74 12.13
N TRP A 104 8.60 -7.61 12.73
CA TRP A 104 9.54 -6.74 13.45
C TRP A 104 8.92 -6.11 14.71
N SER A 105 9.80 -5.66 15.61
CA SER A 105 9.50 -5.12 16.93
C SER A 105 9.06 -3.66 16.87
N LEU A 106 7.94 -3.31 17.49
CA LEU A 106 7.44 -1.92 17.52
C LEU A 106 8.15 -1.04 18.56
N GLU A 107 8.80 -1.66 19.55
CA GLU A 107 9.57 -0.98 20.60
C GLU A 107 11.04 -0.78 20.22
N THR A 108 11.64 -1.70 19.45
CA THR A 108 13.08 -1.69 19.13
C THR A 108 13.40 -1.57 17.63
N GLY A 109 12.42 -1.74 16.73
CA GLY A 109 12.64 -1.78 15.28
C GLY A 109 13.37 -3.04 14.79
N GLU A 110 13.76 -3.95 15.68
CA GLU A 110 14.52 -5.16 15.35
C GLU A 110 13.68 -6.15 14.53
N LEU A 111 14.34 -6.80 13.56
CA LEU A 111 13.75 -7.91 12.79
C LEU A 111 13.58 -9.12 13.71
N ILE A 112 12.34 -9.55 13.90
CA ILE A 112 12.00 -10.73 14.70
C ILE A 112 12.04 -11.97 13.80
N HIS A 113 11.40 -11.93 12.63
CA HIS A 113 11.37 -13.02 11.65
C HIS A 113 11.36 -12.51 10.20
N GLU A 114 11.89 -13.34 9.29
CA GLU A 114 11.85 -13.14 7.84
C GLU A 114 11.23 -14.37 7.18
N TYR A 115 10.27 -14.15 6.27
CA TYR A 115 9.63 -15.18 5.45
C TYR A 115 9.87 -14.87 3.98
N PRO A 116 10.97 -15.39 3.40
CA PRO A 116 11.26 -15.29 1.98
C PRO A 116 10.53 -16.40 1.21
N GLN A 117 10.69 -16.43 -0.12
CA GLN A 117 10.16 -17.46 -1.04
C GLN A 117 8.67 -17.33 -1.38
N PHE A 118 8.15 -16.11 -1.45
CA PHE A 118 7.02 -15.87 -2.36
C PHE A 118 7.47 -15.96 -3.81
N ASP A 119 6.53 -16.19 -4.74
CA ASP A 119 6.84 -16.33 -6.17
C ASP A 119 6.83 -14.97 -6.90
N ASP A 120 6.35 -13.91 -6.23
CA ASP A 120 6.29 -12.52 -6.71
C ASP A 120 6.10 -11.56 -5.50
N SER A 121 5.85 -10.28 -5.78
CA SER A 121 5.66 -9.20 -4.79
C SER A 121 4.59 -9.49 -3.74
N VAL A 122 4.93 -9.36 -2.45
CA VAL A 122 4.02 -9.59 -1.31
C VAL A 122 3.15 -8.35 -1.08
N HIS A 123 2.06 -8.23 -1.82
CA HIS A 123 1.23 -7.02 -1.79
C HIS A 123 0.32 -6.91 -0.56
N GLN A 124 0.04 -8.00 0.18
CA GLN A 124 -0.80 -7.92 1.38
C GLN A 124 -0.35 -8.84 2.52
N VAL A 125 -0.39 -8.30 3.74
CA VAL A 125 -0.13 -9.00 5.01
C VAL A 125 -1.27 -8.73 5.99
N CYS A 126 -1.68 -9.73 6.80
CA CYS A 126 -2.66 -9.51 7.86
C CYS A 126 -2.52 -10.48 9.04
N TRP A 127 -2.71 -9.95 10.25
CA TRP A 127 -2.88 -10.75 11.46
C TRP A 127 -4.34 -11.16 11.66
N SER A 128 -4.52 -12.36 12.21
CA SER A 128 -5.80 -12.82 12.74
C SER A 128 -6.20 -12.03 14.00
N PHE A 129 -7.50 -11.98 14.29
CA PHE A 129 -8.08 -11.18 15.38
C PHE A 129 -7.51 -11.48 16.79
N ASP A 130 -6.96 -12.68 17.01
CA ASP A 130 -6.30 -13.12 18.26
C ASP A 130 -4.77 -13.14 18.16
N GLY A 131 -4.17 -12.55 17.12
CA GLY A 131 -2.72 -12.46 16.91
C GLY A 131 -2.02 -13.80 16.63
N LYS A 132 -2.76 -14.91 16.64
CA LYS A 132 -2.21 -16.26 16.61
C LYS A 132 -1.64 -16.65 15.26
N TYR A 133 -2.35 -16.29 14.20
CA TYR A 133 -1.96 -16.52 12.81
C TYR A 133 -1.60 -15.21 12.13
N LEU A 134 -0.47 -15.22 11.42
CA LEU A 134 -0.10 -14.25 10.39
C LEU A 134 -0.35 -14.89 9.02
N CYS A 135 -0.98 -14.16 8.10
CA CYS A 135 -1.05 -14.50 6.68
C CYS A 135 -0.38 -13.43 5.83
N ALA A 136 0.23 -13.86 4.73
CA ALA A 136 0.74 -13.00 3.66
C ALA A 136 0.43 -13.63 2.29
N CYS A 137 0.24 -12.81 1.26
CA CYS A 137 0.02 -13.26 -0.10
C CYS A 137 0.73 -12.39 -1.15
N ASP A 138 1.08 -13.01 -2.28
CA ASP A 138 1.74 -12.35 -3.41
C ASP A 138 0.82 -12.06 -4.60
N MET A 139 1.34 -11.31 -5.57
CA MET A 139 0.63 -10.97 -6.81
C MET A 139 0.37 -12.16 -7.75
N ARG A 140 0.91 -13.37 -7.48
CA ARG A 140 0.62 -14.60 -8.27
C ARG A 140 -0.47 -15.46 -7.66
N GLY A 141 -0.93 -15.09 -6.47
CA GLY A 141 -1.95 -15.83 -5.75
C GLY A 141 -1.41 -16.92 -4.82
N GLN A 142 -0.10 -16.90 -4.51
CA GLN A 142 0.45 -17.70 -3.41
C GLN A 142 0.00 -17.07 -2.08
N ILE A 143 -0.49 -17.89 -1.16
CA ILE A 143 -0.87 -17.49 0.20
C ILE A 143 -0.10 -18.39 1.18
N ARG A 144 0.53 -17.79 2.18
CA ARG A 144 1.19 -18.51 3.29
C ARG A 144 0.65 -18.05 4.63
N CYS A 145 0.65 -18.96 5.61
CA CYS A 145 0.17 -18.72 6.97
C CYS A 145 1.10 -19.38 8.01
N TRP A 146 1.47 -18.60 9.02
CA TRP A 146 2.34 -19.03 10.11
C TRP A 146 1.68 -18.83 11.49
N THR A 147 2.16 -19.53 12.52
CA THR A 147 1.73 -19.40 13.92
C THR A 147 2.93 -19.45 14.86
N ASP A 148 2.84 -18.76 16.00
CA ASP A 148 3.73 -19.00 17.14
C ASP A 148 3.57 -20.46 17.60
N ASN A 149 4.69 -21.17 17.81
CA ASN A 149 4.71 -22.55 18.31
C ASN A 149 5.23 -22.68 19.75
N GLN A 150 5.99 -21.70 20.23
CA GLN A 150 6.45 -21.51 21.63
C GLN A 150 7.20 -20.17 21.73
N ASP A 151 7.27 -19.60 22.93
CA ASP A 151 7.90 -18.29 23.18
C ASP A 151 9.34 -18.22 22.63
N GLY A 152 9.59 -17.28 21.72
CA GLY A 152 10.93 -16.98 21.18
C GLY A 152 11.43 -17.86 20.02
N LEU A 153 10.59 -18.73 19.45
CA LEU A 153 10.90 -19.45 18.20
C LEU A 153 10.27 -18.76 16.97
N PRO A 154 10.82 -18.93 15.75
CA PRO A 154 10.19 -18.47 14.51
C PRO A 154 8.76 -19.00 14.37
N LEU A 155 7.82 -18.15 13.89
CA LEU A 155 6.49 -18.65 13.48
C LEU A 155 6.69 -19.74 12.43
N THR A 156 6.05 -20.90 12.62
CA THR A 156 6.16 -22.00 11.66
C THR A 156 5.03 -21.94 10.65
N GLU A 157 5.32 -22.24 9.38
CA GLU A 157 4.27 -22.35 8.36
C GLU A 157 3.37 -23.53 8.71
N VAL A 158 2.07 -23.26 8.79
CA VAL A 158 1.03 -24.25 9.15
C VAL A 158 0.02 -24.48 8.04
N TRP A 159 -0.03 -23.55 7.08
CA TRP A 159 -0.87 -23.67 5.90
C TRP A 159 -0.33 -22.79 4.79
N SER A 160 -0.38 -23.28 3.55
CA SER A 160 -0.12 -22.52 2.33
C SER A 160 -1.01 -23.04 1.20
N PHE A 161 -1.29 -22.17 0.24
CA PHE A 161 -2.20 -22.43 -0.87
C PHE A 161 -1.84 -21.53 -2.06
N HIS A 162 -2.23 -21.94 -3.27
CA HIS A 162 -2.06 -21.12 -4.47
C HIS A 162 -3.41 -21.05 -5.18
N THR A 163 -4.00 -19.86 -5.30
CA THR A 163 -5.31 -19.65 -5.96
C THR A 163 -5.24 -19.95 -7.46
N GLY A 164 -4.11 -19.61 -8.08
CA GLY A 164 -3.94 -19.66 -9.55
C GLY A 164 -4.61 -18.49 -10.27
N ILE A 165 -4.99 -17.46 -9.50
CA ILE A 165 -5.70 -16.26 -9.91
C ILE A 165 -5.16 -15.12 -9.05
N ASP A 166 -4.80 -14.00 -9.67
CA ASP A 166 -4.26 -12.82 -9.01
C ASP A 166 -5.18 -12.36 -7.86
N ILE A 167 -4.57 -12.09 -6.70
CA ILE A 167 -5.27 -11.68 -5.47
C ILE A 167 -5.30 -10.15 -5.40
N GLU A 168 -6.45 -9.61 -5.02
CA GLU A 168 -6.76 -8.18 -4.95
C GLU A 168 -6.87 -7.69 -3.50
N LEU A 169 -7.33 -8.57 -2.59
CA LEU A 169 -7.39 -8.30 -1.16
C LEU A 169 -7.33 -9.57 -0.32
N MET A 170 -6.86 -9.42 0.92
CA MET A 170 -6.89 -10.45 1.96
C MET A 170 -7.26 -9.86 3.33
N ARG A 171 -8.22 -10.46 4.05
CA ARG A 171 -8.67 -9.99 5.37
C ARG A 171 -9.10 -11.14 6.28
N PHE A 172 -8.70 -11.12 7.55
CA PHE A 172 -9.23 -12.07 8.56
C PHE A 172 -10.62 -11.67 9.06
N HIS A 173 -11.44 -12.67 9.38
CA HIS A 173 -12.70 -12.50 10.08
C HIS A 173 -12.48 -11.96 11.52
N PRO A 174 -13.23 -10.93 11.97
CA PRO A 174 -12.95 -10.21 13.22
C PRO A 174 -13.12 -11.01 14.52
N SER A 175 -13.62 -12.26 14.43
CA SER A 175 -13.81 -13.13 15.60
C SER A 175 -13.63 -14.64 15.30
N ALA A 176 -12.98 -15.00 14.19
CA ALA A 176 -12.76 -16.41 13.83
C ALA A 176 -11.53 -16.59 12.93
N HIS A 177 -10.96 -17.79 12.91
CA HIS A 177 -9.86 -18.17 12.00
C HIS A 177 -10.38 -18.49 10.59
N VAL A 178 -11.08 -17.52 9.99
CA VAL A 178 -11.52 -17.54 8.60
C VAL A 178 -10.84 -16.41 7.86
N LEU A 179 -10.06 -16.74 6.83
CA LEU A 179 -9.39 -15.80 5.95
C LEU A 179 -10.25 -15.56 4.71
N PHE A 180 -10.54 -14.31 4.41
CA PHE A 180 -11.18 -13.86 3.17
C PHE A 180 -10.08 -13.49 2.18
N VAL A 181 -10.21 -13.96 0.95
CA VAL A 181 -9.32 -13.59 -0.17
C VAL A 181 -10.18 -13.27 -1.38
N GLY A 182 -10.09 -12.03 -1.87
CA GLY A 182 -10.74 -11.59 -3.10
C GLY A 182 -9.78 -11.64 -4.28
N THR A 183 -10.24 -12.11 -5.44
CA THR A 183 -9.43 -12.25 -6.66
C THR A 183 -9.94 -11.38 -7.81
N ASN A 184 -9.12 -11.29 -8.86
CA ASN A 184 -9.41 -10.54 -10.08
C ASN A 184 -10.68 -11.03 -10.82
N ASP A 185 -11.06 -12.30 -10.69
CA ASP A 185 -12.17 -12.95 -11.44
C ASP A 185 -13.51 -12.99 -10.67
N SER A 186 -13.75 -12.00 -9.79
CA SER A 186 -14.91 -11.93 -8.90
C SER A 186 -15.06 -13.09 -7.89
N GLN A 187 -14.06 -13.95 -7.67
CA GLN A 187 -14.15 -14.99 -6.64
C GLN A 187 -13.78 -14.45 -5.25
N LEU A 188 -14.63 -14.74 -4.26
CA LEU A 188 -14.34 -14.51 -2.85
C LEU A 188 -14.15 -15.85 -2.15
N TRP A 189 -12.91 -16.17 -1.82
CA TRP A 189 -12.50 -17.39 -1.13
C TRP A 189 -12.57 -17.20 0.38
N LEU A 190 -13.08 -18.19 1.10
CA LEU A 190 -13.19 -18.22 2.56
C LEU A 190 -12.45 -19.46 3.09
N PHE A 191 -11.19 -19.30 3.52
CA PHE A 191 -10.36 -20.39 4.05
C PHE A 191 -10.45 -20.48 5.57
N LYS A 192 -10.70 -21.68 6.11
CA LYS A 192 -10.65 -21.97 7.54
C LYS A 192 -9.22 -22.34 7.95
N ILE A 193 -8.54 -21.40 8.60
CA ILE A 193 -7.13 -21.52 9.01
C ILE A 193 -7.03 -22.33 10.32
N PRO A 194 -6.03 -23.23 10.48
CA PRO A 194 -5.01 -23.66 9.50
C PRO A 194 -5.46 -24.89 8.69
N SER A 195 -6.72 -25.34 8.81
CA SER A 195 -7.20 -26.58 8.20
C SER A 195 -7.27 -26.57 6.67
N GLY A 196 -7.25 -25.41 6.03
CA GLY A 196 -7.35 -25.26 4.57
C GLY A 196 -8.71 -25.61 3.97
N GLU A 197 -9.69 -26.05 4.76
CA GLU A 197 -11.09 -26.20 4.33
C GLU A 197 -11.60 -24.85 3.82
N TYR A 198 -12.10 -24.78 2.58
CA TYR A 198 -12.54 -23.53 1.98
C TYR A 198 -13.92 -23.58 1.34
N LYS A 199 -14.47 -22.39 1.08
CA LYS A 199 -15.59 -22.15 0.17
C LYS A 199 -15.22 -21.02 -0.79
N ILE A 200 -15.97 -20.92 -1.88
CA ILE A 200 -15.89 -19.83 -2.85
C ILE A 200 -17.29 -19.21 -3.01
N MET A 201 -17.37 -17.89 -3.08
CA MET A 201 -18.57 -17.14 -3.47
C MET A 201 -18.27 -16.41 -4.78
N HIS A 202 -19.00 -16.74 -5.85
CA HIS A 202 -18.74 -16.19 -7.18
C HIS A 202 -19.55 -14.92 -7.42
N GLY A 203 -18.88 -13.77 -7.54
CA GLY A 203 -19.53 -12.48 -7.83
C GLY A 203 -20.22 -12.42 -9.21
N GLY A 204 -19.84 -13.30 -10.13
CA GLY A 204 -20.56 -13.53 -11.39
C GLY A 204 -20.48 -12.37 -12.38
N SER A 205 -19.36 -11.64 -12.41
CA SER A 205 -19.16 -10.51 -13.33
C SER A 205 -17.76 -10.41 -13.94
N ASP A 206 -16.86 -11.36 -13.66
CA ASP A 206 -15.51 -11.46 -14.26
C ASP A 206 -14.68 -10.16 -14.11
N VAL A 207 -14.76 -9.58 -12.90
CA VAL A 207 -14.09 -8.34 -12.47
C VAL A 207 -13.61 -8.43 -11.02
N GLU A 208 -12.60 -7.64 -10.70
CA GLU A 208 -11.87 -7.67 -9.44
C GLU A 208 -12.73 -7.36 -8.21
N ILE A 209 -12.39 -7.94 -7.07
CA ILE A 209 -12.93 -7.56 -5.75
C ILE A 209 -11.93 -6.63 -5.06
N ILE A 210 -12.12 -5.32 -5.24
CA ILE A 210 -11.16 -4.29 -4.80
C ILE A 210 -11.25 -4.03 -3.29
N THR A 211 -12.47 -4.11 -2.73
CA THR A 211 -12.69 -3.73 -1.34
C THR A 211 -13.75 -4.60 -0.65
N LEU A 212 -13.55 -4.87 0.65
CA LEU A 212 -14.37 -5.79 1.43
C LEU A 212 -14.44 -5.34 2.89
N GLU A 213 -15.66 -5.26 3.42
CA GLU A 213 -15.92 -5.03 4.84
C GLU A 213 -16.74 -6.16 5.48
N ILE A 214 -16.42 -6.52 6.73
CA ILE A 214 -17.06 -7.64 7.45
C ILE A 214 -17.93 -7.08 8.58
N LEU A 215 -19.20 -7.47 8.58
CA LEU A 215 -20.15 -7.03 9.60
C LEU A 215 -19.85 -7.71 10.95
N ALA A 216 -19.95 -6.96 12.04
CA ALA A 216 -19.72 -7.39 13.42
C ALA A 216 -20.69 -8.51 13.87
N ASN A 217 -21.73 -8.79 13.10
CA ASN A 217 -22.59 -9.95 13.27
C ASN A 217 -21.92 -11.29 12.93
N GLY A 218 -20.73 -11.26 12.30
CA GLY A 218 -19.89 -12.40 11.95
C GLY A 218 -20.49 -13.37 10.93
N LYS A 219 -21.48 -12.91 10.15
CA LYS A 219 -22.32 -13.75 9.26
C LYS A 219 -22.47 -13.17 7.86
N GLN A 220 -22.01 -11.94 7.64
CA GLN A 220 -22.17 -11.21 6.38
C GLN A 220 -20.94 -10.34 6.10
N CYS A 221 -20.65 -10.11 4.82
CA CYS A 221 -19.66 -9.14 4.35
C CYS A 221 -20.23 -8.34 3.17
N ILE A 222 -19.73 -7.12 2.98
CA ILE A 222 -20.02 -6.28 1.81
C ILE A 222 -18.76 -6.26 0.94
N CYS A 223 -18.93 -6.39 -0.37
CA CYS A 223 -17.84 -6.39 -1.34
C CYS A 223 -18.10 -5.35 -2.44
N GLY A 224 -17.08 -4.57 -2.78
CA GLY A 224 -17.06 -3.63 -3.90
C GLY A 224 -16.22 -4.17 -5.05
N TYR A 225 -16.73 -4.01 -6.27
CA TYR A 225 -16.18 -4.65 -7.48
C TYR A 225 -15.65 -3.63 -8.50
N GLY A 226 -14.79 -4.10 -9.43
CA GLY A 226 -14.19 -3.30 -10.51
C GLY A 226 -15.17 -2.62 -11.48
N ASN A 227 -16.41 -3.11 -11.55
CA ASN A 227 -17.47 -2.51 -12.37
C ASN A 227 -18.45 -1.62 -11.58
N GLY A 228 -18.10 -1.21 -10.36
CA GLY A 228 -18.94 -0.36 -9.51
C GLY A 228 -20.09 -1.08 -8.80
N GLN A 229 -20.26 -2.39 -9.00
CA GLN A 229 -21.23 -3.18 -8.23
C GLN A 229 -20.82 -3.26 -6.76
N ILE A 230 -21.82 -3.28 -5.87
CA ILE A 230 -21.65 -3.47 -4.43
C ILE A 230 -22.61 -4.56 -3.96
N LYS A 231 -22.11 -5.60 -3.28
CA LYS A 231 -22.92 -6.79 -2.90
C LYS A 231 -22.77 -7.10 -1.41
N LEU A 232 -23.89 -7.28 -0.72
CA LEU A 232 -23.94 -7.89 0.61
C LEU A 232 -24.09 -9.41 0.47
N TRP A 233 -23.22 -10.18 1.13
CA TRP A 233 -23.22 -11.65 1.13
C TRP A 233 -23.66 -12.23 2.47
N ASP A 234 -24.34 -13.38 2.46
CA ASP A 234 -24.49 -14.26 3.63
C ASP A 234 -23.41 -15.36 3.58
N LEU A 235 -22.54 -15.38 4.58
CA LEU A 235 -21.36 -16.28 4.65
C LEU A 235 -21.74 -17.75 4.91
N LYS A 236 -22.93 -17.99 5.47
CA LYS A 236 -23.42 -19.34 5.77
C LYS A 236 -24.08 -19.95 4.53
N GLN A 237 -24.91 -19.17 3.85
CA GLN A 237 -25.65 -19.55 2.64
C GLN A 237 -24.81 -19.44 1.36
N CYS A 238 -23.73 -18.65 1.38
CA CYS A 238 -22.87 -18.35 0.23
C CYS A 238 -23.64 -17.70 -0.93
N SER A 239 -24.51 -16.75 -0.58
CA SER A 239 -25.46 -16.12 -1.49
C SER A 239 -25.51 -14.60 -1.30
N VAL A 240 -25.74 -13.87 -2.40
CA VAL A 240 -26.03 -12.44 -2.37
C VAL A 240 -27.36 -12.19 -1.65
N VAL A 241 -27.35 -11.28 -0.68
CA VAL A 241 -28.52 -10.79 0.07
C VAL A 241 -29.16 -9.61 -0.65
N TRP A 242 -28.32 -8.68 -1.13
CA TRP A 242 -28.68 -7.64 -2.08
C TRP A 242 -27.46 -7.22 -2.90
N GLN A 243 -27.72 -6.65 -4.07
CA GLN A 243 -26.76 -6.04 -4.97
C GLN A 243 -27.23 -4.61 -5.28
N TYR A 244 -26.31 -3.67 -5.30
CA TYR A 244 -26.49 -2.34 -5.87
C TYR A 244 -25.64 -2.23 -7.13
N ASP A 245 -26.22 -1.64 -8.18
CA ASP A 245 -25.61 -1.44 -9.49
C ASP A 245 -25.62 0.06 -9.81
N SER A 246 -24.43 0.66 -9.96
CA SER A 246 -24.25 2.05 -10.41
C SER A 246 -24.89 2.34 -11.77
N ASN A 247 -25.09 1.30 -12.60
CA ASN A 247 -25.78 1.36 -13.89
C ASN A 247 -27.29 1.63 -13.79
N GLY A 248 -27.91 1.53 -12.61
CA GLY A 248 -29.37 1.68 -12.45
C GLY A 248 -29.87 3.12 -12.38
N GLU A 249 -28.99 4.09 -12.09
CA GLU A 249 -29.34 5.47 -11.76
C GLU A 249 -28.86 6.42 -12.87
N GLY A 250 -29.63 6.48 -13.95
CA GLY A 250 -29.34 7.33 -15.11
C GLY A 250 -29.60 8.81 -14.85
N ASP A 251 -28.61 9.52 -14.33
CA ASP A 251 -28.54 10.99 -14.37
C ASP A 251 -27.52 11.43 -15.44
N SER A 252 -27.93 12.28 -16.37
CA SER A 252 -27.39 12.32 -17.74
C SER A 252 -26.09 13.15 -17.90
N ALA A 253 -25.31 13.34 -16.84
CA ALA A 253 -24.19 14.28 -16.79
C ALA A 253 -22.78 13.64 -16.80
N THR A 254 -22.63 12.40 -16.33
CA THR A 254 -21.30 11.75 -16.19
C THR A 254 -21.31 10.33 -16.78
N ASN A 255 -20.76 10.17 -17.98
CA ASN A 255 -20.87 8.96 -18.82
C ASN A 255 -20.00 7.75 -18.38
N ASN A 256 -19.78 7.53 -17.08
CA ASN A 256 -19.03 6.37 -16.57
C ASN A 256 -19.82 5.59 -15.51
N THR A 257 -20.79 4.80 -15.97
CA THR A 257 -21.71 4.04 -15.09
C THR A 257 -21.12 2.77 -14.47
N ASN A 258 -19.86 2.43 -14.79
CA ASN A 258 -19.16 1.21 -14.33
C ASN A 258 -17.89 1.52 -13.52
N ALA A 259 -17.77 2.71 -12.94
CA ALA A 259 -16.56 3.11 -12.24
C ALA A 259 -16.26 2.25 -11.01
N LYS A 260 -15.01 1.76 -10.91
CA LYS A 260 -14.49 0.91 -9.83
C LYS A 260 -14.94 1.37 -8.44
N CYS A 261 -15.39 0.44 -7.59
CA CYS A 261 -15.62 0.70 -6.17
C CYS A 261 -14.30 0.53 -5.40
N ILE A 262 -13.59 1.62 -5.18
CA ILE A 262 -12.20 1.63 -4.70
C ILE A 262 -12.12 1.46 -3.18
N SER A 263 -12.88 2.26 -2.43
CA SER A 263 -12.76 2.34 -0.97
C SER A 263 -14.10 2.10 -0.30
N MET A 264 -14.09 1.49 0.89
CA MET A 264 -15.30 1.14 1.64
C MET A 264 -15.14 1.36 3.14
N CYS A 265 -16.20 1.83 3.79
CA CYS A 265 -16.27 1.98 5.25
C CYS A 265 -17.69 1.65 5.75
N LEU A 266 -17.80 1.07 6.95
CA LEU A 266 -19.07 0.88 7.67
C LEU A 266 -19.21 1.97 8.74
N ASN A 267 -20.43 2.44 9.02
CA ASN A 267 -20.65 3.28 10.20
C ASN A 267 -20.66 2.44 11.49
N ASP A 268 -20.46 3.06 12.66
CA ASP A 268 -20.38 2.39 13.96
C ASP A 268 -21.59 1.48 14.25
N GLU A 269 -22.79 1.95 13.90
CA GLU A 269 -24.08 1.22 14.05
C GLU A 269 -24.29 0.12 12.99
N GLN A 270 -23.38 0.00 12.01
CA GLN A 270 -23.42 -0.92 10.87
C GLN A 270 -24.77 -0.97 10.14
N THR A 271 -25.36 0.21 9.99
CA THR A 271 -26.61 0.47 9.25
C THR A 271 -26.34 1.05 7.86
N LEU A 272 -25.18 1.69 7.67
CA LEU A 272 -24.75 2.36 6.46
C LEU A 272 -23.36 1.87 6.03
N VAL A 273 -23.19 1.70 4.72
CA VAL A 273 -21.87 1.57 4.08
C VAL A 273 -21.64 2.79 3.20
N ALA A 274 -20.43 3.35 3.26
CA ALA A 274 -19.94 4.37 2.34
C ALA A 274 -18.96 3.72 1.37
N CYS A 275 -19.10 4.00 0.09
CA CYS A 275 -18.26 3.45 -0.98
C CYS A 275 -17.70 4.57 -1.85
N GLY A 276 -16.39 4.79 -1.82
CA GLY A 276 -15.69 5.70 -2.73
C GLY A 276 -15.40 5.03 -4.07
N SER A 277 -15.45 5.80 -5.16
CA SER A 277 -15.34 5.27 -6.52
C SER A 277 -14.43 6.13 -7.42
N ALA A 278 -13.99 5.52 -8.52
CA ALA A 278 -13.18 6.15 -9.56
C ALA A 278 -13.93 7.20 -10.40
N ASP A 279 -15.26 7.33 -10.27
CA ASP A 279 -16.03 8.45 -10.84
C ASP A 279 -16.07 9.69 -9.92
N GLY A 280 -15.28 9.71 -8.84
CA GLY A 280 -15.27 10.80 -7.87
C GLY A 280 -16.55 10.89 -7.03
N ASN A 281 -17.46 9.90 -7.07
CA ASN A 281 -18.65 9.88 -6.24
C ASN A 281 -18.49 8.93 -5.04
N CYS A 282 -18.81 9.41 -3.83
CA CYS A 282 -19.02 8.53 -2.69
C CYS A 282 -20.51 8.18 -2.55
N ARG A 283 -20.83 6.89 -2.58
CA ARG A 283 -22.20 6.35 -2.50
C ARG A 283 -22.46 5.82 -1.09
N VAL A 284 -23.52 6.28 -0.43
CA VAL A 284 -23.93 5.83 0.91
C VAL A 284 -25.20 4.98 0.81
N ILE A 285 -25.08 3.69 1.14
CA ILE A 285 -26.11 2.67 0.96
C ILE A 285 -26.57 2.14 2.33
N ASN A 286 -27.88 1.89 2.49
CA ASN A 286 -28.44 1.29 3.69
C ASN A 286 -28.27 -0.24 3.67
N ILE A 287 -27.52 -0.77 4.63
CA ILE A 287 -27.10 -2.18 4.69
C ILE A 287 -28.29 -3.13 4.88
N ASN A 288 -29.39 -2.66 5.48
CA ASN A 288 -30.56 -3.49 5.77
C ASN A 288 -31.44 -3.79 4.54
N ASN A 289 -31.28 -3.04 3.44
CA ASN A 289 -32.16 -3.16 2.26
C ASN A 289 -31.49 -2.86 0.91
N GLY A 290 -30.19 -2.56 0.87
CA GLY A 290 -29.42 -2.34 -0.37
C GLY A 290 -29.75 -1.04 -1.12
N LYS A 291 -30.54 -0.13 -0.54
CA LYS A 291 -30.91 1.13 -1.20
C LYS A 291 -29.85 2.20 -0.98
N LEU A 292 -29.48 2.89 -2.06
CA LEU A 292 -28.77 4.17 -1.97
C LEU A 292 -29.61 5.19 -1.18
N LEU A 293 -28.94 5.97 -0.34
CA LEU A 293 -29.52 7.11 0.38
C LEU A 293 -29.04 8.45 -0.20
N SER A 294 -27.76 8.51 -0.59
CA SER A 294 -27.09 9.67 -1.15
C SER A 294 -25.89 9.25 -2.02
N SER A 295 -25.63 10.02 -3.07
CA SER A 295 -24.32 10.12 -3.71
C SER A 295 -23.70 11.49 -3.38
N PHE A 296 -22.37 11.56 -3.26
CA PHE A 296 -21.61 12.75 -2.89
C PHE A 296 -20.44 12.95 -3.85
N ALA A 297 -20.57 13.93 -4.76
CA ALA A 297 -19.59 14.22 -5.81
C ALA A 297 -18.39 15.01 -5.26
N CYS A 298 -17.20 14.41 -5.31
CA CYS A 298 -15.93 14.93 -4.79
C CYS A 298 -15.06 15.48 -5.94
N CYS A 299 -15.66 16.33 -6.77
CA CYS A 299 -15.04 16.93 -7.95
C CYS A 299 -13.97 17.96 -7.57
N SER A 300 -12.80 17.89 -8.23
CA SER A 300 -11.73 18.89 -8.09
C SER A 300 -12.26 20.29 -8.46
N PRO A 301 -12.07 21.32 -7.62
CA PRO A 301 -12.51 22.68 -7.93
C PRO A 301 -11.66 23.28 -9.05
N THR A 302 -12.27 23.53 -10.23
CA THR A 302 -11.59 24.11 -11.39
C THR A 302 -11.05 25.51 -11.08
N SER A 303 -9.87 25.84 -11.60
CA SER A 303 -9.05 26.98 -11.17
C SER A 303 -9.46 28.35 -11.78
N SER A 304 -10.74 28.53 -12.15
CA SER A 304 -11.19 29.70 -12.91
C SER A 304 -12.66 30.10 -12.75
N SER A 305 -13.19 30.23 -11.52
CA SER A 305 -14.45 30.99 -11.29
C SER A 305 -14.22 32.51 -11.18
N LYS A 306 -13.66 33.13 -12.22
CA LYS A 306 -13.72 34.59 -12.38
C LYS A 306 -15.14 34.98 -12.82
N PRO A 307 -15.85 35.88 -12.11
CA PRO A 307 -17.09 36.44 -12.62
C PRO A 307 -16.77 37.41 -13.78
N SER A 308 -16.95 36.94 -15.02
CA SER A 308 -16.79 37.78 -16.22
C SER A 308 -17.91 38.81 -16.29
N ALA A 309 -17.53 40.08 -16.45
CA ALA A 309 -18.46 41.20 -16.54
C ALA A 309 -18.45 41.78 -17.96
N GLY A 310 -19.14 41.10 -18.88
CA GLY A 310 -19.55 41.62 -20.19
C GLY A 310 -18.69 41.25 -21.40
N GLU A 311 -19.31 41.45 -22.57
CA GLU A 311 -18.74 41.52 -23.92
C GLU A 311 -18.29 40.19 -24.57
N ASP A 312 -19.30 39.44 -25.00
CA ASP A 312 -19.46 38.93 -26.37
C ASP A 312 -18.20 38.47 -27.12
N ASN A 313 -17.87 37.18 -27.00
CA ASN A 313 -17.28 36.41 -28.11
C ASN A 313 -18.07 35.09 -28.27
N GLU A 314 -18.29 34.70 -29.52
CA GLU A 314 -18.74 33.35 -29.89
C GLU A 314 -17.48 32.49 -30.17
N ASP A 315 -17.61 31.16 -30.16
CA ASP A 315 -16.54 30.17 -30.41
C ASP A 315 -15.48 29.91 -29.30
N ASP A 316 -15.90 29.78 -28.03
CA ASP A 316 -15.14 28.99 -27.02
C ASP A 316 -15.94 27.72 -26.67
N ASP A 317 -15.54 26.57 -27.21
CA ASP A 317 -16.13 25.23 -26.95
C ASP A 317 -15.48 24.59 -25.71
N ASP A 318 -15.32 25.39 -24.64
CA ASP A 318 -14.75 24.99 -23.35
C ASP A 318 -15.71 24.05 -22.61
N SER A 319 -15.70 22.79 -23.00
CA SER A 319 -16.16 21.69 -22.14
C SER A 319 -15.23 21.64 -20.92
N ASP A 320 -15.60 22.32 -19.83
CA ASP A 320 -14.89 22.37 -18.55
C ASP A 320 -14.87 20.96 -17.93
N GLU A 321 -13.98 20.10 -18.43
CA GLU A 321 -13.82 18.70 -18.02
C GLU A 321 -13.41 18.67 -16.55
N THR A 322 -14.44 18.60 -15.72
CA THR A 322 -14.35 18.40 -14.28
C THR A 322 -13.80 17.01 -14.04
N THR A 323 -12.48 16.88 -14.15
CA THR A 323 -11.74 15.62 -14.06
C THR A 323 -12.05 14.95 -12.73
N ALA A 324 -12.83 13.87 -12.81
CA ALA A 324 -13.28 13.15 -11.64
C ALA A 324 -12.09 12.47 -10.96
N THR A 325 -11.82 12.84 -9.71
CA THR A 325 -10.66 12.35 -8.97
C THR A 325 -11.05 11.17 -8.11
N THR A 326 -10.41 10.03 -8.28
CA THR A 326 -10.69 8.79 -7.54
C THR A 326 -10.73 9.02 -6.03
N ILE A 327 -11.76 8.46 -5.37
CA ILE A 327 -11.86 8.47 -3.90
C ILE A 327 -11.14 7.23 -3.32
N GLU A 328 -9.84 7.38 -3.09
CA GLU A 328 -8.97 6.34 -2.53
C GLU A 328 -9.32 5.99 -1.08
N SER A 329 -9.96 6.89 -0.34
CA SER A 329 -10.32 6.62 1.06
C SER A 329 -11.62 7.27 1.51
N VAL A 330 -12.44 6.50 2.23
CA VAL A 330 -13.70 6.96 2.84
C VAL A 330 -13.76 6.60 4.32
N ALA A 331 -14.32 7.49 5.14
CA ALA A 331 -14.55 7.23 6.56
C ALA A 331 -15.85 7.88 7.05
N PHE A 332 -16.54 7.22 7.98
CA PHE A 332 -17.59 7.88 8.77
C PHE A 332 -16.97 8.62 9.96
N GLY A 333 -17.42 9.85 10.21
CA GLY A 333 -17.01 10.68 11.33
C GLY A 333 -18.14 10.96 12.31
N ALA A 334 -17.76 11.25 13.56
CA ALA A 334 -18.71 11.56 14.63
C ALA A 334 -19.66 12.71 14.25
N GLY A 335 -20.96 12.54 14.53
CA GLY A 335 -21.99 13.52 14.17
C GLY A 335 -22.56 13.37 12.76
N HIS A 336 -22.54 12.16 12.18
CA HIS A 336 -23.01 11.86 10.81
C HIS A 336 -22.20 12.56 9.72
N LEU A 337 -20.88 12.65 9.93
CA LEU A 337 -19.97 13.14 8.92
C LEU A 337 -19.54 12.00 7.98
N LEU A 338 -19.33 12.32 6.72
CA LEU A 338 -18.67 11.48 5.74
C LEU A 338 -17.40 12.20 5.28
N ILE A 339 -16.27 11.51 5.35
CA ILE A 339 -14.97 11.97 4.88
C ILE A 339 -14.67 11.22 3.58
N CYS A 340 -14.24 11.95 2.55
CA CYS A 340 -13.76 11.39 1.29
C CYS A 340 -12.38 12.01 0.97
N GLY A 341 -11.31 11.20 0.96
CA GLY A 341 -9.98 11.59 0.51
C GLY A 341 -9.75 11.14 -0.94
N THR A 342 -9.18 12.01 -1.78
CA THR A 342 -8.99 11.72 -3.22
C THR A 342 -7.52 11.71 -3.66
N LEU A 343 -7.27 11.03 -4.78
CA LEU A 343 -5.95 10.94 -5.43
C LEU A 343 -5.38 12.31 -5.85
N ALA A 344 -6.23 13.33 -6.02
CA ALA A 344 -5.81 14.71 -6.29
C ALA A 344 -5.49 15.53 -5.02
N GLY A 345 -5.44 14.88 -3.85
CA GLY A 345 -5.03 15.50 -2.59
C GLY A 345 -6.12 16.29 -1.88
N PHE A 346 -7.39 16.11 -2.24
CA PHE A 346 -8.51 16.79 -1.58
C PHE A 346 -9.22 15.90 -0.55
N VAL A 347 -9.44 16.42 0.66
CA VAL A 347 -10.37 15.85 1.64
C VAL A 347 -11.68 16.64 1.60
N TYR A 348 -12.78 15.95 1.30
CA TYR A 348 -14.13 16.49 1.38
C TYR A 348 -14.80 16.00 2.66
N ILE A 349 -15.45 16.91 3.39
CA ILE A 349 -16.18 16.60 4.63
C ILE A 349 -17.65 16.95 4.41
N TRP A 350 -18.49 15.94 4.30
CA TRP A 350 -19.93 16.05 4.07
C TRP A 350 -20.73 15.81 5.36
N ASP A 351 -21.86 16.51 5.51
CA ASP A 351 -22.92 16.13 6.44
C ASP A 351 -23.91 15.20 5.73
N ILE A 352 -24.07 13.97 6.21
CA ILE A 352 -24.85 12.93 5.52
C ILE A 352 -26.35 13.26 5.50
N ASN A 353 -26.86 13.91 6.55
CA ASN A 353 -28.29 14.13 6.78
C ASN A 353 -28.83 15.32 5.97
N THR A 354 -28.07 16.42 5.95
CA THR A 354 -28.38 17.65 5.20
C THR A 354 -27.86 17.62 3.76
N LYS A 355 -26.95 16.68 3.45
CA LYS A 355 -26.19 16.57 2.21
C LYS A 355 -25.31 17.79 1.89
N PHE A 356 -24.91 18.54 2.93
CA PHE A 356 -24.12 19.76 2.78
C PHE A 356 -22.61 19.48 2.84
N LEU A 357 -21.85 20.06 1.90
CA LEU A 357 -20.38 20.05 1.92
C LEU A 357 -19.89 21.04 2.98
N ARG A 358 -19.40 20.52 4.11
CA ARG A 358 -18.97 21.34 5.26
C ARG A 358 -17.60 21.96 5.04
N ALA A 359 -16.68 21.25 4.39
CA ALA A 359 -15.35 21.71 4.06
C ALA A 359 -14.74 20.90 2.89
N THR A 360 -13.88 21.55 2.12
CA THR A 360 -12.94 20.93 1.17
C THR A 360 -11.54 21.40 1.54
N LEU A 361 -10.62 20.47 1.76
CA LEU A 361 -9.26 20.73 2.23
C LEU A 361 -8.27 20.22 1.19
N ASN A 362 -7.39 21.09 0.68
CA ASN A 362 -6.34 20.71 -0.25
C ASN A 362 -5.06 20.39 0.55
N LEU A 363 -4.58 19.15 0.48
CA LEU A 363 -3.37 18.66 1.14
C LEU A 363 -2.14 18.66 0.24
N GLN A 364 -2.26 19.22 -0.98
CA GLN A 364 -1.21 19.41 -1.99
C GLN A 364 -0.56 18.15 -2.58
N SER A 365 -0.80 16.96 -1.99
CA SER A 365 -0.38 15.66 -2.49
C SER A 365 -1.50 14.62 -2.35
N GLY A 366 -1.54 13.66 -3.27
CA GLY A 366 -2.58 12.64 -3.38
C GLY A 366 -2.75 11.81 -2.12
N ILE A 367 -4.00 11.56 -1.72
CA ILE A 367 -4.31 10.86 -0.47
C ILE A 367 -4.41 9.36 -0.75
N VAL A 368 -3.63 8.58 -0.01
CA VAL A 368 -3.61 7.10 -0.10
C VAL A 368 -4.57 6.50 0.92
N LYS A 369 -4.56 6.99 2.15
CA LYS A 369 -5.37 6.42 3.23
C LYS A 369 -5.76 7.46 4.28
N CYS A 370 -7.04 7.46 4.64
CA CYS A 370 -7.59 8.25 5.74
C CYS A 370 -7.92 7.32 6.93
N LEU A 371 -7.36 7.62 8.11
CA LEU A 371 -7.71 6.95 9.35
C LEU A 371 -8.26 7.96 10.36
N LEU A 372 -9.41 7.66 10.96
CA LEU A 372 -10.02 8.49 12.00
C LEU A 372 -9.68 7.95 13.39
N ASN A 373 -9.19 8.83 14.28
CA ASN A 373 -9.00 8.56 15.70
C ASN A 373 -10.18 9.15 16.51
N GLU A 374 -10.19 8.97 17.84
CA GLU A 374 -11.37 9.28 18.66
C GLU A 374 -11.89 10.72 18.51
N GLY A 375 -13.20 10.81 18.28
CA GLY A 375 -13.90 12.07 18.03
C GLY A 375 -13.77 12.56 16.59
N TYR A 376 -12.78 13.42 16.33
CA TYR A 376 -12.76 14.31 15.15
C TYR A 376 -11.38 14.44 14.49
N LEU A 377 -10.43 13.60 14.86
CA LEU A 377 -9.04 13.68 14.42
C LEU A 377 -8.80 12.75 13.23
N LEU A 378 -8.58 13.33 12.06
CA LEU A 378 -8.33 12.61 10.81
C LEU A 378 -6.84 12.64 10.47
N TYR A 379 -6.28 11.46 10.22
CA TYR A 379 -4.91 11.26 9.74
C TYR A 379 -4.98 10.88 8.27
N ALA A 380 -4.43 11.71 7.39
CA ALA A 380 -4.28 11.42 5.97
C ALA A 380 -2.82 11.06 5.67
N ALA A 381 -2.59 9.88 5.09
CA ALA A 381 -1.34 9.52 4.43
C ALA A 381 -1.35 10.06 2.99
N CYS A 382 -0.28 10.73 2.60
CA CYS A 382 -0.13 11.33 1.28
C CYS A 382 1.05 10.72 0.48
N LEU A 383 0.98 10.82 -0.85
CA LEU A 383 2.01 10.34 -1.79
C LEU A 383 3.34 11.14 -1.71
N ASP A 384 3.39 12.26 -0.99
CA ASP A 384 4.64 12.98 -0.68
C ASP A 384 5.32 12.45 0.59
N GLY A 385 4.88 11.30 1.11
CA GLY A 385 5.45 10.65 2.29
C GLY A 385 4.97 11.19 3.63
N HIS A 386 4.24 12.30 3.62
CA HIS A 386 3.86 13.04 4.81
C HIS A 386 2.51 12.56 5.36
N ILE A 387 2.36 12.65 6.68
CA ILE A 387 1.10 12.36 7.38
C ILE A 387 0.51 13.67 7.89
N ARG A 388 -0.74 13.95 7.55
CA ARG A 388 -1.42 15.21 7.91
C ARG A 388 -2.59 14.96 8.86
N LEU A 389 -2.54 15.58 10.04
CA LEU A 389 -3.61 15.57 11.04
C LEU A 389 -4.50 16.79 10.87
N LEU A 390 -5.80 16.55 10.72
CA LEU A 390 -6.85 17.55 10.52
C LEU A 390 -7.97 17.38 11.55
N ASP A 391 -8.62 18.47 11.96
CA ASP A 391 -9.87 18.41 12.73
C ASP A 391 -11.09 18.50 11.80
N ILE A 392 -11.89 17.43 11.72
CA ILE A 392 -13.04 17.38 10.80
C ILE A 392 -14.22 18.29 11.20
N ARG A 393 -14.15 18.98 12.35
CA ARG A 393 -15.20 19.92 12.79
C ARG A 393 -15.12 21.25 12.07
N ASN A 394 -13.91 21.78 11.87
CA ASN A 394 -13.64 23.08 11.25
C ASN A 394 -12.74 22.99 10.01
N GLY A 395 -12.08 21.85 9.79
CA GLY A 395 -11.14 21.65 8.68
C GLY A 395 -9.73 22.18 8.95
N GLU A 396 -9.39 22.54 10.19
CA GLU A 396 -8.08 23.10 10.51
C GLU A 396 -6.99 22.00 10.52
N PRO A 397 -5.82 22.24 9.89
CA PRO A 397 -4.66 21.38 10.03
C PRO A 397 -3.98 21.59 11.39
N LEU A 398 -3.63 20.50 12.08
CA LEU A 398 -3.15 20.49 13.47
C LEU A 398 -1.69 20.01 13.64
N LYS A 399 -1.23 19.09 12.78
CA LYS A 399 0.18 18.67 12.67
C LYS A 399 0.41 18.02 11.30
N GLU A 400 1.62 18.17 10.80
CA GLU A 400 2.23 17.32 9.77
C GLU A 400 3.33 16.48 10.44
N TRP A 401 3.45 15.19 10.10
CA TRP A 401 4.69 14.43 10.33
C TRP A 401 5.37 14.29 8.98
N LYS A 402 6.58 14.83 8.87
CA LYS A 402 7.44 14.66 7.71
C LYS A 402 8.19 13.33 7.79
N SER A 403 8.72 12.86 6.67
CA SER A 403 9.40 11.57 6.56
C SER A 403 10.78 11.66 5.92
N GLY A 404 11.55 12.71 6.25
CA GLY A 404 12.95 12.95 5.89
C GLY A 404 13.48 12.18 4.68
N GLY A 405 13.11 12.63 3.49
CA GLY A 405 13.38 11.96 2.22
C GLY A 405 12.39 12.44 1.17
N GLY A 406 12.91 13.11 0.14
CA GLY A 406 12.10 13.88 -0.81
C GLY A 406 11.39 13.05 -1.87
N GLN A 407 11.71 13.30 -3.14
CA GLN A 407 10.99 12.69 -4.25
C GLN A 407 11.07 11.15 -4.22
N GLY A 408 9.90 10.49 -4.25
CA GLY A 408 9.75 9.04 -4.24
C GLY A 408 9.57 8.40 -2.86
N CYS A 409 9.51 9.15 -1.75
CA CYS A 409 9.17 8.60 -0.44
C CYS A 409 7.64 8.42 -0.26
N GLU A 410 6.95 7.84 -1.23
CA GLU A 410 5.48 7.71 -1.19
C GLU A 410 5.03 6.74 -0.09
N ILE A 411 3.99 7.07 0.68
CA ILE A 411 3.35 6.12 1.60
C ILE A 411 2.45 5.18 0.78
N MET A 412 2.66 3.87 0.92
CA MET A 412 1.84 2.85 0.25
C MET A 412 0.68 2.37 1.14
N ASP A 413 0.92 2.23 2.44
CA ASP A 413 -0.08 1.80 3.42
C ASP A 413 0.19 2.40 4.80
N MET A 414 -0.88 2.59 5.60
CA MET A 414 -0.86 3.20 6.92
C MET A 414 -1.78 2.46 7.90
N VAL A 415 -1.31 2.25 9.13
CA VAL A 415 -2.10 1.65 10.24
C VAL A 415 -1.83 2.37 11.57
N ILE A 416 -2.80 2.35 12.48
CA ILE A 416 -2.69 2.94 13.83
C ILE A 416 -2.78 1.81 14.86
N THR A 417 -1.98 1.88 15.93
CA THR A 417 -2.03 0.90 17.03
C THR A 417 -3.38 0.96 17.75
N LYS A 418 -3.81 -0.17 18.31
CA LYS A 418 -5.10 -0.28 19.00
C LYS A 418 -5.16 0.50 20.33
N ASP A 419 -4.01 0.85 20.91
CA ASP A 419 -3.87 1.84 21.99
C ASP A 419 -3.84 3.31 21.51
N LYS A 420 -3.86 3.54 20.19
CA LYS A 420 -3.91 4.85 19.52
C LYS A 420 -2.72 5.78 19.82
N ARG A 421 -1.58 5.22 20.22
CA ARG A 421 -0.35 5.97 20.52
C ARG A 421 0.66 6.02 19.39
N HIS A 422 0.62 5.07 18.46
CA HIS A 422 1.55 5.00 17.35
C HIS A 422 0.81 4.81 16.02
N LEU A 423 1.40 5.36 14.97
CA LEU A 423 0.95 5.25 13.59
C LEU A 423 2.14 4.74 12.78
N LEU A 424 1.92 3.71 11.98
CA LEU A 424 2.94 3.06 11.17
C LEU A 424 2.62 3.29 9.70
N CYS A 425 3.64 3.57 8.90
CA CYS A 425 3.52 3.66 7.44
C CYS A 425 4.52 2.73 6.75
N ALA A 426 4.10 2.13 5.64
CA ALA A 426 4.94 1.46 4.66
C ALA A 426 5.28 2.43 3.51
N TYR A 427 6.53 2.44 3.03
CA TYR A 427 7.01 3.37 2.01
C TYR A 427 7.50 2.66 0.74
N MET A 428 7.45 3.38 -0.38
CA MET A 428 7.99 2.94 -1.68
C MET A 428 9.52 2.69 -1.66
N GLN A 429 10.28 3.31 -0.74
CA GLN A 429 11.75 3.16 -0.68
C GLN A 429 12.26 2.07 0.29
N GLY A 430 11.50 0.99 0.52
CA GLY A 430 11.98 -0.16 1.30
C GLY A 430 12.08 0.06 2.81
N SER A 431 11.37 1.05 3.36
CA SER A 431 11.33 1.32 4.79
C SER A 431 9.90 1.36 5.35
N CYS A 432 9.73 0.88 6.58
CA CYS A 432 8.58 1.22 7.41
C CYS A 432 8.99 2.31 8.41
N ARG A 433 8.09 3.26 8.72
CA ARG A 433 8.31 4.23 9.79
C ARG A 433 7.23 4.12 10.86
N VAL A 434 7.62 4.36 12.11
CA VAL A 434 6.73 4.47 13.27
C VAL A 434 6.72 5.92 13.73
N PHE A 435 5.54 6.52 13.84
CA PHE A 435 5.33 7.89 14.30
C PHE A 435 4.57 7.88 15.61
N LYS A 436 5.00 8.68 16.59
CA LYS A 436 4.25 8.86 17.84
C LYS A 436 3.09 9.83 17.63
N LEU A 437 1.90 9.42 18.04
CA LEU A 437 0.70 10.25 18.11
C LEU A 437 0.69 11.08 19.40
N LYS A 438 0.07 12.27 19.35
CA LYS A 438 -0.09 13.12 20.53
C LYS A 438 -1.11 12.51 21.49
N GLU A 439 -0.76 12.50 22.78
CA GLU A 439 -1.66 12.21 23.91
C GLU A 439 -2.48 13.45 24.31
#